data_AF-K2A9B7-F1
#
_entry.id   AF-K2A9B7-F1
#
_cell.length_a   1.000
_cell.length_b   1.000
_cell.length_c   1.000
_cell.angle_alpha   90.00
_cell.angle_beta   90.00
_cell.angle_gamma   90.00
#
_symmetry.space_group_name_H-M   'P 1'
#
loop_
_entity.id
_entity.type
_entity.pdbx_description
1 polymer ?
#
loop_
_entity_poly.entity_id
_entity_poly.type
_entity_poly.pdbx_seq_one_letter_code
_entity_poly.pdbx_strand_id
1 'polypeptide(L)'
;MKLLIQGFFYQKHDWLDVVRCSEIDGGSRVVIEGGLCCFMYAGVIFPIHDEPSRFMGEMSDHFGESRLYDIQITPEKITFEKKYLRRRDTISYVFEKKDGLWVGEYLGRACGSGSSKCIITEVPDDLFMLP
;
A
#
# COMPACT_ATOMS: atom_id res chain seq x y z
N MET A 1 -13.84 -15.91 9.69
CA MET A 1 -12.93 -14.92 10.30
C MET A 1 -12.23 -14.16 9.19
N LYS A 2 -12.26 -12.83 9.26
CA LYS A 2 -11.59 -11.93 8.31
C LYS A 2 -10.59 -11.05 9.05
N LEU A 3 -9.57 -10.59 8.36
CA LEU A 3 -8.59 -9.67 8.88
C LEU A 3 -8.71 -8.34 8.15
N LEU A 4 -8.82 -7.24 8.88
CA LEU A 4 -8.65 -5.90 8.32
C LEU A 4 -7.17 -5.55 8.28
N ILE A 5 -6.70 -5.05 7.15
CA ILE A 5 -5.37 -4.48 7.00
C ILE A 5 -5.50 -2.98 6.71
N GLN A 6 -4.85 -2.15 7.52
CA GLN A 6 -4.87 -0.69 7.37
C GLN A 6 -3.45 -0.15 7.55
N GLY A 7 -3.04 0.79 6.71
CA GLY A 7 -1.67 1.29 6.76
C GLY A 7 -1.39 2.46 5.85
N PHE A 8 -0.10 2.76 5.73
CA PHE A 8 0.43 3.78 4.85
C PHE A 8 1.75 3.34 4.24
N PHE A 9 2.01 3.75 3.00
CA PHE A 9 3.31 3.61 2.36
C PHE A 9 3.84 4.97 1.92
N TYR A 10 5.16 5.05 1.82
CA TYR A 10 5.87 6.24 1.42
C TYR A 10 6.53 6.02 0.07
N GLN A 11 6.28 6.93 -0.87
CA GLN A 11 6.85 6.87 -2.21
C GLN A 11 7.53 8.20 -2.53
N LYS A 12 8.74 8.12 -3.08
CA LYS A 12 9.40 9.30 -3.67
C LYS A 12 8.75 9.59 -5.02
N HIS A 13 8.30 10.82 -5.20
CA HIS A 13 7.78 11.33 -6.46
C HIS A 13 8.59 12.54 -6.87
N ASP A 14 8.77 12.67 -8.18
CA ASP A 14 9.26 13.90 -8.81
C ASP A 14 8.11 14.49 -9.64
N TRP A 15 7.93 15.79 -9.60
CA TRP A 15 6.95 16.51 -10.41
C TRP A 15 7.56 17.72 -11.11
N LEU A 16 6.95 18.08 -12.23
CA LEU A 16 7.30 19.26 -13.00
C LEU A 16 6.47 20.43 -12.48
N ASP A 17 7.11 21.51 -12.08
CA ASP A 17 6.43 22.73 -11.63
C ASP A 17 7.01 23.98 -12.31
N VAL A 18 6.32 25.11 -12.14
CA VAL A 18 6.71 26.42 -12.64
C VAL A 18 6.83 27.39 -11.47
N VAL A 19 8.05 27.81 -11.17
CA VAL A 19 8.31 28.79 -10.12
C VAL A 19 8.38 30.18 -10.75
N ARG A 20 7.65 31.14 -10.17
CA ARG A 20 7.77 32.56 -10.52
C ARG A 20 9.07 33.11 -9.97
N CYS A 21 9.87 33.73 -10.82
CA CYS A 21 11.08 34.42 -10.39
C CYS A 21 10.72 35.73 -9.68
N SER A 22 11.66 36.28 -8.91
CA SER A 22 11.47 37.54 -8.19
C SER A 22 11.10 38.69 -9.15
N GLU A 23 10.52 39.77 -8.62
CA GLU A 23 10.21 40.98 -9.42
C GLU A 23 11.45 41.57 -10.12
N ILE A 24 12.65 41.30 -9.59
CA ILE A 24 13.93 41.80 -10.11
C ILE A 24 14.38 40.99 -11.34
N ASP A 25 14.18 39.67 -11.32
CA ASP A 25 14.62 38.77 -12.41
C ASP A 25 13.55 38.63 -13.51
N GLY A 26 12.29 38.83 -13.17
CA GLY A 26 11.15 38.67 -14.07
C GLY A 26 10.91 37.23 -14.54
N GLY A 27 9.69 36.94 -14.98
CA GLY A 27 9.36 35.69 -15.67
C GLY A 27 9.16 34.45 -14.78
N SER A 28 9.16 33.29 -15.43
CA SER A 28 8.90 31.98 -14.83
C SER A 28 9.93 30.97 -15.32
N ARG A 29 10.32 30.03 -14.46
CA ARG A 29 11.19 28.91 -14.84
C ARG A 29 10.52 27.58 -14.52
N VAL A 30 10.76 26.60 -15.40
CA VAL A 30 10.37 25.21 -15.16
C VAL A 30 11.38 24.59 -14.19
N VAL A 31 10.88 23.92 -13.16
CA VAL A 31 11.69 23.20 -12.16
C VAL A 31 11.21 21.75 -12.05
N ILE A 32 12.12 20.86 -11.67
CA ILE A 32 11.77 19.52 -11.21
C ILE A 32 11.91 19.54 -9.70
N GLU A 33 10.83 19.23 -9.01
CA GLU A 33 10.79 19.11 -7.56
C GLU A 33 10.57 17.65 -7.18
N GLY A 34 11.19 17.22 -6.08
CA GLY A 34 11.05 15.88 -5.54
C GLY A 34 10.51 15.93 -4.12
N GLY A 35 9.70 14.93 -3.76
CA GLY A 35 9.12 14.83 -2.43
C GLY A 35 8.79 13.41 -2.01
N LEU A 36 8.68 13.22 -0.70
CA LEU A 36 8.20 11.98 -0.11
C LEU A 36 6.69 12.08 0.10
N CYS A 37 5.91 11.36 -0.69
CA CYS A 37 4.46 11.30 -0.57
C CYS A 37 4.07 10.14 0.37
N CYS A 38 3.08 10.39 1.23
CA CYS A 38 2.48 9.38 2.10
C CYS A 38 1.08 9.03 1.58
N PHE A 39 0.80 7.74 1.38
CA PHE A 39 -0.49 7.27 0.90
C PHE A 39 -1.06 6.22 1.84
N MET A 40 -2.31 6.39 2.24
CA MET A 40 -3.03 5.43 3.06
C MET A 40 -3.63 4.31 2.20
N TYR A 41 -3.75 3.13 2.80
CA TYR A 41 -4.46 2.00 2.22
C TYR A 41 -5.30 1.28 3.28
N ALA A 42 -6.38 0.66 2.82
CA ALA A 42 -7.21 -0.20 3.63
C ALA A 42 -7.63 -1.43 2.81
N GLY A 43 -7.78 -2.57 3.47
CA GLY A 43 -8.15 -3.81 2.83
C GLY A 43 -8.67 -4.86 3.79
N VAL A 44 -9.06 -5.98 3.22
CA VAL A 44 -9.52 -7.17 3.92
C VAL A 44 -8.77 -8.39 3.42
N ILE A 45 -8.38 -9.28 4.33
CA ILE A 45 -7.76 -10.57 4.05
C ILE A 45 -8.72 -11.64 4.57
N PHE A 46 -8.98 -12.67 3.78
CA PHE A 46 -9.93 -13.73 4.07
C PHE A 46 -9.45 -15.08 3.53
N PRO A 47 -9.84 -16.19 4.17
CA PRO A 47 -9.48 -17.52 3.69
C PRO A 47 -10.13 -17.81 2.33
N ILE A 48 -9.44 -18.56 1.48
CA ILE A 48 -10.00 -19.05 0.22
C ILE A 48 -10.98 -20.18 0.54
N HIS A 49 -12.20 -20.11 -0.02
CA HIS A 49 -13.29 -21.05 0.30
C HIS A 49 -12.88 -22.52 0.18
N ASP A 50 -12.16 -22.87 -0.88
CA ASP A 50 -11.77 -24.26 -1.17
C ASP A 50 -10.40 -24.64 -0.58
N GLU A 51 -9.64 -23.67 -0.07
CA GLU A 51 -8.31 -23.86 0.51
C GLU A 51 -8.16 -22.98 1.78
N PRO A 52 -8.78 -23.33 2.92
CA PRO A 52 -8.85 -22.46 4.10
C PRO A 52 -7.50 -22.12 4.74
N SER A 53 -6.46 -22.89 4.43
CA SER A 53 -5.07 -22.62 4.84
C SER A 53 -4.39 -21.52 4.01
N ARG A 54 -5.02 -21.08 2.92
CA ARG A 54 -4.55 -20.00 2.07
C ARG A 54 -5.46 -18.80 2.20
N PHE A 55 -4.85 -17.64 2.09
CA PHE A 55 -5.54 -16.37 2.16
C PHE A 55 -5.51 -15.66 0.81
N MET A 56 -6.57 -14.91 0.55
CA MET A 56 -6.66 -13.91 -0.49
C MET A 56 -7.09 -12.60 0.17
N GLY A 57 -6.87 -11.47 -0.48
CA GLY A 57 -7.36 -10.21 0.02
C GLY A 57 -7.68 -9.21 -1.06
N GLU A 58 -8.30 -8.13 -0.64
CA GLU A 58 -8.62 -6.97 -1.45
C GLU A 58 -8.17 -5.73 -0.69
N MET A 59 -7.64 -4.75 -1.42
CA MET A 59 -7.10 -3.52 -0.85
C MET A 59 -7.38 -2.34 -1.78
N SER A 60 -7.69 -1.20 -1.21
CA SER A 60 -7.85 0.06 -1.92
C SER A 60 -6.90 1.12 -1.35
N ASP A 61 -6.35 1.93 -2.24
CA ASP A 61 -5.52 3.09 -1.90
C ASP A 61 -5.69 4.22 -2.93
N HIS A 62 -4.85 5.25 -2.81
CA HIS A 62 -4.85 6.40 -3.71
C HIS A 62 -4.78 6.04 -5.22
N PHE A 63 -4.14 4.92 -5.57
CA PHE A 63 -3.96 4.49 -6.96
C PHE A 63 -5.04 3.51 -7.45
N GLY A 64 -5.99 3.15 -6.57
CA GLY A 64 -7.19 2.38 -6.88
C GLY A 64 -7.27 1.03 -6.18
N GLU A 65 -8.17 0.19 -6.69
CA GLU A 65 -8.46 -1.13 -6.13
C GLU A 65 -7.46 -2.18 -6.59
N SER A 66 -7.14 -3.10 -5.69
CA SER A 66 -6.15 -4.15 -5.87
C SER A 66 -6.54 -5.43 -5.15
N ARG A 67 -6.00 -6.54 -5.64
CA ARG A 67 -6.08 -7.85 -5.00
C ARG A 67 -4.75 -8.22 -4.38
N LEU A 68 -4.82 -8.95 -3.27
CA LEU A 68 -3.70 -9.47 -2.50
C LEU A 68 -3.62 -10.99 -2.68
N TYR A 69 -2.41 -11.49 -2.95
CA TYR A 69 -2.10 -12.88 -3.25
C TYR A 69 -0.87 -13.34 -2.47
N ASP A 70 -0.64 -14.66 -2.46
CA ASP A 70 0.52 -15.30 -1.83
C ASP A 70 0.78 -14.79 -0.41
N ILE A 71 -0.32 -14.62 0.33
CA ILE A 71 -0.34 -14.02 1.66
C ILE A 71 0.20 -15.05 2.66
N GLN A 72 1.24 -14.67 3.39
CA GLN A 72 1.77 -15.41 4.52
C GLN A 72 1.72 -14.52 5.75
N ILE A 73 1.10 -15.02 6.81
CA ILE A 73 1.00 -14.33 8.11
C ILE A 73 1.54 -15.28 9.17
N THR A 74 2.65 -14.88 9.80
CA THR A 74 3.21 -15.52 11.00
C THR A 74 3.24 -14.50 12.15
N PRO A 75 3.50 -14.91 13.40
CA PRO A 75 3.63 -13.96 14.50
C PRO A 75 4.74 -12.90 14.30
N GLU A 76 5.75 -13.21 13.49
CA GLU A 76 6.94 -12.38 13.26
C GLU A 76 6.92 -11.64 11.91
N LYS A 77 6.25 -12.19 10.90
CA LYS A 77 6.37 -11.73 9.51
C LYS A 77 5.04 -11.76 8.77
N ILE A 78 4.84 -10.75 7.92
CA ILE A 78 3.75 -10.72 6.94
C ILE A 78 4.32 -10.47 5.56
N THR A 79 3.93 -11.29 4.59
CA THR A 79 4.24 -11.07 3.18
C THR A 79 3.01 -11.21 2.33
N PHE A 80 2.92 -10.43 1.27
CA PHE A 80 1.90 -10.60 0.24
C PHE A 80 2.33 -9.94 -1.06
N GLU A 81 1.74 -10.39 -2.16
CA GLU A 81 1.79 -9.69 -3.44
C GLU A 81 0.51 -8.90 -3.66
N LYS A 82 0.63 -7.70 -4.21
CA LYS A 82 -0.48 -6.81 -4.53
C LYS A 82 -0.51 -6.54 -6.02
N LYS A 83 -1.70 -6.61 -6.61
CA LYS A 83 -1.93 -6.30 -8.02
C LYS A 83 -3.18 -5.45 -8.20
N TYR A 84 -3.02 -4.26 -8.78
CA TYR A 84 -4.16 -3.40 -9.10
C TYR A 84 -5.01 -4.02 -10.21
N LEU A 85 -6.34 -3.87 -10.11
CA LEU A 85 -7.28 -4.49 -11.06
C LEU A 85 -7.05 -4.05 -12.52
N ARG A 86 -6.53 -2.83 -12.71
CA ARG A 86 -6.30 -2.21 -14.03
C ARG A 86 -4.83 -2.08 -14.40
N ARG A 87 -3.91 -2.72 -13.66
CA ARG A 87 -2.46 -2.68 -13.94
C ARG A 87 -1.90 -4.09 -14.01
N ARG A 88 -0.86 -4.26 -14.83
CA ARG A 88 -0.16 -5.55 -14.94
C ARG A 88 0.93 -5.74 -13.89
N ASP A 89 1.38 -4.66 -13.26
CA ASP A 89 2.46 -4.69 -12.28
C ASP A 89 2.04 -5.41 -10.99
N THR A 90 2.95 -6.19 -10.45
CA THR A 90 2.83 -6.87 -9.17
C THR A 90 3.79 -6.22 -8.19
N ILE A 91 3.31 -5.94 -6.98
CA ILE A 91 4.05 -5.25 -5.93
C ILE A 91 4.17 -6.20 -4.76
N SER A 92 5.38 -6.59 -4.41
CA SER A 92 5.65 -7.44 -3.25
C SER A 92 5.76 -6.58 -2.00
N TYR A 93 5.15 -7.04 -0.91
CA TYR A 93 5.25 -6.43 0.41
C TYR A 93 5.83 -7.41 1.41
N VAL A 94 6.69 -6.90 2.29
CA VAL A 94 7.29 -7.67 3.39
C VAL A 94 7.30 -6.79 4.64
N PHE A 95 6.74 -7.31 5.74
CA PHE A 95 6.67 -6.64 7.03
C PHE A 95 7.19 -7.52 8.15
N GLU A 96 7.77 -6.88 9.15
CA GLU A 96 8.17 -7.47 10.42
C GLU A 96 7.50 -6.73 11.58
N LYS A 97 7.26 -7.43 12.68
CA LYS A 97 6.62 -6.84 13.85
C LYS A 97 7.63 -6.01 14.66
N LYS A 98 7.35 -4.73 14.87
CA LYS A 98 8.15 -3.80 15.70
C LYS A 98 7.21 -2.94 16.54
N ASP A 99 7.36 -3.02 17.87
CA ASP A 99 6.57 -2.24 18.84
C ASP A 99 5.04 -2.32 18.62
N GLY A 100 4.54 -3.50 18.27
CA GLY A 100 3.10 -3.74 18.02
C GLY A 100 2.60 -3.30 16.64
N LEU A 101 3.46 -2.72 15.79
CA LEU A 101 3.17 -2.34 14.41
C LEU A 101 3.86 -3.29 13.43
N TRP A 102 3.27 -3.47 12.25
CA TRP A 102 3.93 -4.12 11.13
C TRP A 102 4.70 -3.06 10.35
N VAL A 103 6.03 -3.16 10.33
CA VAL A 103 6.92 -2.21 9.65
C VAL A 103 7.66 -2.96 8.57
N GLY A 104 7.65 -2.41 7.35
CA GLY A 104 8.11 -3.14 6.19
C GLY A 104 8.39 -2.26 5.00
N GLU A 105 8.50 -2.91 3.84
CA GLU A 105 8.77 -2.27 2.57
C GLU A 105 7.91 -2.90 1.48
N TYR A 106 7.71 -2.14 0.41
CA TYR A 106 7.15 -2.64 -0.83
C TYR A 106 8.17 -2.52 -1.96
N LEU A 107 8.04 -3.40 -2.95
CA LEU A 107 8.85 -3.40 -4.17
C LEU A 107 7.98 -3.80 -5.36
N GLY A 108 7.89 -2.92 -6.36
CA GLY A 108 7.24 -3.21 -7.63
C GLY A 108 8.06 -2.68 -8.81
N ARG A 109 7.97 -3.35 -9.95
CA ARG A 109 8.82 -3.04 -11.11
C ARG A 109 8.51 -1.66 -11.69
N ALA A 110 7.25 -1.25 -11.71
CA ALA A 110 6.83 0.03 -12.28
C ALA A 110 6.68 1.14 -11.22
N CYS A 111 6.45 0.80 -9.95
CA CYS A 111 6.25 1.77 -8.87
C CYS A 111 7.48 2.01 -7.98
N GLY A 112 8.57 1.24 -8.19
CA GLY A 112 9.78 1.34 -7.39
C GLY A 112 9.64 0.65 -6.03
N SER A 113 10.38 1.15 -5.04
CA SER A 113 10.33 0.66 -3.66
C SER A 113 10.14 1.78 -2.66
N GLY A 114 9.66 1.42 -1.46
CA GLY A 114 9.47 2.37 -0.38
C GLY A 114 9.05 1.70 0.92
N SER A 115 9.13 2.45 2.00
CA SER A 115 8.72 1.97 3.33
C SER A 115 7.21 1.92 3.45
N SER A 116 6.72 0.97 4.23
CA SER A 116 5.30 0.80 4.53
C SER A 116 5.10 0.42 6.00
N LYS A 117 3.98 0.81 6.58
CA LYS A 117 3.55 0.37 7.91
C LYS A 117 2.08 0.02 7.91
N CYS A 118 1.71 -1.02 8.64
CA CYS A 118 0.31 -1.37 8.84
C CYS A 118 0.00 -1.94 10.22
N ILE A 119 -1.30 -2.03 10.46
CA ILE A 119 -1.92 -2.81 11.52
C ILE A 119 -2.79 -3.86 10.84
N ILE A 120 -2.85 -5.05 11.45
CA ILE A 120 -3.81 -6.09 11.09
C ILE A 120 -4.69 -6.37 12.30
N THR A 121 -5.99 -6.37 12.07
CA THR A 121 -7.01 -6.56 13.11
C THR A 121 -7.93 -7.70 12.71
N GLU A 122 -8.08 -8.69 13.59
CA GLU A 122 -9.12 -9.70 13.46
C GLU A 122 -10.49 -9.06 13.65
N VAL A 123 -11.41 -9.35 12.74
CA VAL A 123 -12.78 -8.84 12.78
C VAL A 123 -13.80 -9.96 12.59
N PRO A 124 -14.98 -9.83 13.23
CA PRO A 124 -16.04 -10.80 13.05
C PRO A 124 -16.62 -10.70 11.62
N ASP A 125 -17.14 -11.82 11.12
CA ASP A 125 -17.56 -11.92 9.71
C ASP A 125 -18.80 -11.06 9.40
N ASP A 126 -19.62 -10.81 10.42
CA ASP A 126 -20.84 -10.00 10.38
C ASP A 126 -20.57 -8.50 10.17
N LEU A 127 -19.36 -8.01 10.44
CA LEU A 127 -18.96 -6.63 10.18
C LEU A 127 -19.16 -6.22 8.71
N PHE A 128 -19.12 -7.18 7.78
CA PHE A 128 -19.25 -6.94 6.34
C PHE A 128 -20.63 -7.32 5.79
N MET A 129 -21.55 -7.77 6.63
CA MET A 129 -22.91 -8.05 6.19
C MET A 129 -23.71 -6.75 6.21
N LEU A 130 -24.43 -6.47 5.11
CA LEU A 130 -25.43 -5.42 5.11
C LEU A 130 -26.54 -5.81 6.10
N PRO A 131 -27.10 -4.85 6.85
CA PRO A 131 -28.21 -5.10 7.77
C PRO A 131 -29.45 -5.60 7.02
#